data_AF-A0A971JZ34-F1
#
_entry.id   AF-A0A971JZ34-F1
#
_cell.length_a   1.000
_cell.length_b   1.000
_cell.length_c   1.000
_cell.angle_alpha   90.00
_cell.angle_beta   90.00
_cell.angle_gamma   90.00
#
_symmetry.space_group_name_H-M   'P 1'
#
loop_
_entity.id
_entity.type
_entity.pdbx_description
1 polymer ?
#
loop_
_entity_poly.entity_id
_entity_poly.type
_entity_poly.pdbx_seq_one_letter_code
_entity_poly.pdbx_strand_id
1 'polypeptide(L)'
;MKYLQKALFALLGLSQQALAQDARSGAAQADPGETLDETTKRNIAQALWMKEYDEKAIPDAILSKIKSQKNSSAAFAQRFRDRLEEMRRHPLSFVPSREKRYRILLDHAQSLSPGQFYARTHLLGPESVVGYDPIPARPKFSFPAIDAPQWNNQVGWHFFVGNVTDTAGNHYGVQMMFWQYALLPAAFARKHGLSEIENQVVEIHLAIGDESAGIHYSANTVLVAGTTGLIDFTPAPYTYTVGRNSIQGTDPSGAMFPLRLQARGWDMGKNSGLEMEIDISLEDQKGYFLQGEDGCWPSVDGVGTLYYSASSLGLKTDTPSFLRIGDRKVDLAGGSMWYDHQWGTGFMPSGAPRHAVMRAVQNLTEPAPGGWDWFMFQFPVDERIGLKREVALTLSALHNRENLSFYRQNGETVPGPMTTPCVGKYIDPDNNSFEIKGTMKVDQWVRSAATPNPALYPPTGFWYPGRYAFELEGELPDALKRFWGRPLVGGEQTNFFATGLQYSEGAAVLFDDKGKELGRGFAEHTDYADTGETVLALAGLPVNADTLLFLKRPPVPWLMKQCSFLYAALSRKELNRILAEAKGM
;
A
#
# COMPACT_ATOMS: atom_id res chain seq x y z
N MET A 1 7.28 -5.57 42.56
CA MET A 1 6.80 -5.27 41.19
C MET A 1 7.69 -5.89 40.10
N LYS A 2 8.98 -5.51 39.98
CA LYS A 2 9.90 -6.10 38.98
C LYS A 2 10.04 -7.63 39.05
N TYR A 3 10.04 -8.22 40.26
CA TYR A 3 10.08 -9.67 40.46
C TYR A 3 8.84 -10.40 39.93
N LEU A 4 7.64 -9.83 40.11
CA LEU A 4 6.39 -10.37 39.59
C LEU A 4 6.30 -10.26 38.06
N GLN A 5 6.78 -9.16 37.48
CA GLN A 5 6.88 -9.02 36.01
C GLN A 5 7.81 -10.09 35.43
N LYS A 6 8.99 -10.31 36.02
CA LYS A 6 9.91 -11.39 35.63
C LYS A 6 9.29 -12.78 35.75
N ALA A 7 8.51 -13.04 36.79
CA ALA A 7 7.79 -14.30 36.97
C ALA A 7 6.74 -14.53 35.87
N LEU A 8 6.05 -13.48 35.41
CA LEU A 8 5.10 -13.58 34.28
C LEU A 8 5.78 -13.93 32.96
N PHE A 9 6.99 -13.40 32.69
CA PHE A 9 7.78 -13.82 31.52
C PHE A 9 8.20 -15.29 31.62
N ALA A 10 8.66 -15.73 32.79
CA ALA A 10 9.04 -17.12 33.02
C ALA A 10 7.86 -18.09 32.85
N LEU A 11 6.66 -17.74 33.32
CA LEU A 11 5.43 -18.53 33.14
C LEU A 11 5.02 -18.68 31.67
N LEU A 12 5.40 -17.74 30.81
CA LEU A 12 5.18 -17.82 29.36
C LEU A 12 6.33 -18.54 28.63
N GLY A 13 7.28 -19.14 29.35
CA GLY A 13 8.43 -19.83 28.78
C GLY A 13 9.48 -18.89 28.19
N LEU A 14 9.44 -17.59 28.52
CA LEU A 14 10.31 -16.56 27.97
C LEU A 14 11.45 -16.29 28.96
N SER A 15 12.48 -17.14 28.96
CA SER A 15 13.73 -16.82 29.65
C SER A 15 14.60 -15.92 28.76
N GLN A 16 15.11 -14.81 29.30
CA GLN A 16 16.12 -13.98 28.62
C GLN A 16 17.46 -14.73 28.63
N GLN A 17 17.77 -15.45 27.54
CA GLN A 17 19.14 -15.72 27.07
C GLN A 17 19.08 -16.52 25.78
N ALA A 18 19.62 -15.96 24.69
CA ALA A 18 20.02 -16.70 23.51
C ALA A 18 21.55 -16.61 23.40
N LEU A 19 22.22 -17.72 23.67
CA LEU A 19 23.63 -17.91 23.32
C LEU A 19 23.70 -18.40 21.87
N ALA A 20 24.59 -17.77 21.11
CA ALA A 20 24.87 -18.09 19.73
C ALA A 20 25.38 -19.53 19.58
N GLN A 21 24.77 -20.28 18.66
CA GLN A 21 25.42 -21.38 17.96
C GLN A 21 25.20 -21.18 16.47
N ASP A 22 26.30 -20.95 15.76
CA ASP A 22 26.37 -20.95 14.30
C ASP A 22 26.01 -22.36 13.81
N ALA A 23 24.79 -22.53 13.31
CA ALA A 23 24.45 -23.63 12.44
C ALA A 23 24.64 -23.15 11.00
N ARG A 24 25.81 -23.45 10.41
CA ARG A 24 25.95 -23.45 8.95
C ARG A 24 25.11 -24.60 8.41
N SER A 25 23.85 -24.33 8.06
CA SER A 25 23.11 -25.21 7.16
C SER A 25 23.72 -25.06 5.77
N GLY A 26 24.02 -26.20 5.13
CA GLY A 26 24.64 -26.22 3.81
C GLY A 26 23.80 -25.41 2.83
N ALA A 27 24.41 -24.42 2.20
CA ALA A 27 23.79 -23.74 1.07
C ALA A 27 23.46 -24.80 0.03
N ALA A 28 22.18 -24.92 -0.34
CA ALA A 28 21.82 -25.54 -1.60
C ALA A 28 22.56 -24.73 -2.68
N GLN A 29 23.55 -25.35 -3.32
CA GLN A 29 24.20 -24.77 -4.48
C GLN A 29 23.11 -24.50 -5.50
N ALA A 30 23.01 -23.24 -5.94
CA ALA A 30 22.12 -22.88 -7.03
C ALA A 30 22.44 -23.78 -8.23
N ASP A 31 21.41 -24.37 -8.83
CA ASP A 31 21.58 -25.06 -10.11
C ASP A 31 21.95 -23.98 -11.14
N PRO A 32 23.11 -24.05 -11.82
CA PRO A 32 23.56 -23.05 -12.78
C PRO A 32 22.62 -22.83 -13.98
N GLY A 33 21.52 -23.57 -14.07
CA GLY A 33 20.47 -23.46 -15.08
C GLY A 33 19.09 -23.05 -14.56
N GLU A 34 18.93 -22.56 -13.32
CA GLU A 34 17.60 -22.12 -12.83
C GLU A 34 17.06 -20.95 -13.66
N THR A 35 16.08 -21.25 -14.51
CA THR A 35 15.40 -20.26 -15.34
C THR A 35 14.41 -19.47 -14.49
N LEU A 36 14.35 -18.15 -14.68
CA LEU A 36 13.30 -17.31 -14.10
C LEU A 36 11.92 -17.88 -14.42
N ASP A 37 11.00 -17.82 -13.45
CA ASP A 37 9.61 -18.19 -13.70
C ASP A 37 8.93 -17.21 -14.68
N GLU A 38 7.87 -17.66 -15.34
CA GLU A 38 7.20 -16.89 -16.39
C GLU A 38 6.57 -15.59 -15.89
N THR A 39 6.13 -15.54 -14.62
CA THR A 39 5.61 -14.30 -14.02
C THR A 39 6.73 -13.30 -13.81
N THR A 40 7.88 -13.73 -13.30
CA THR A 40 9.07 -12.86 -13.14
C THR A 40 9.57 -12.35 -14.50
N LYS A 41 9.64 -13.21 -15.52
CA LYS A 41 10.02 -12.78 -16.90
C LYS A 41 9.06 -11.72 -17.44
N ARG A 42 7.75 -11.95 -17.29
CA ARG A 42 6.71 -11.00 -17.72
C ARG A 42 6.86 -9.65 -17.01
N ASN A 43 7.06 -9.66 -15.70
CA ASN A 43 7.21 -8.43 -14.94
C ASN A 43 8.47 -7.64 -15.38
N ILE A 44 9.59 -8.32 -15.60
CA ILE A 44 10.81 -7.69 -16.15
C ILE A 44 10.53 -7.08 -17.53
N ALA A 45 9.85 -7.81 -18.40
CA ALA A 45 9.50 -7.34 -19.73
C ALA A 45 8.63 -6.08 -19.66
N GLN A 46 7.54 -6.11 -18.89
CA GLN A 46 6.62 -4.99 -18.77
C GLN A 46 7.26 -3.78 -18.10
N ALA A 47 8.12 -3.96 -17.08
CA ALA A 47 8.90 -2.89 -16.48
C ALA A 47 9.83 -2.19 -17.51
N LEU A 48 10.34 -2.95 -18.49
CA LEU A 48 11.16 -2.45 -19.59
C LEU A 48 10.36 -2.02 -20.83
N TRP A 49 9.04 -1.95 -20.71
CA TRP A 49 8.10 -1.61 -21.78
C TRP A 49 8.17 -2.56 -22.98
N MET A 50 8.35 -3.85 -22.70
CA MET A 50 8.32 -4.93 -23.68
C MET A 50 7.08 -5.80 -23.44
N LYS A 51 6.41 -6.18 -24.53
CA LYS A 51 5.24 -7.07 -24.47
C LYS A 51 5.60 -8.48 -23.99
N GLU A 52 6.78 -8.95 -24.41
CA GLU A 52 7.32 -10.27 -24.08
C GLU A 52 8.78 -10.14 -23.63
N TYR A 53 9.25 -11.12 -22.86
CA TYR A 53 10.62 -11.15 -22.37
C TYR A 53 11.59 -11.54 -23.50
N ASP A 54 12.43 -10.60 -23.92
CA ASP A 54 13.50 -10.83 -24.90
C ASP A 54 14.85 -10.43 -24.29
N GLU A 55 15.68 -11.42 -23.97
CA GLU A 55 17.02 -11.18 -23.42
C GLU A 55 17.90 -10.33 -24.33
N LYS A 56 17.72 -10.42 -25.65
CA LYS A 56 18.54 -9.68 -26.62
C LYS A 56 18.23 -8.18 -26.61
N ALA A 57 17.06 -7.80 -26.12
CA ALA A 57 16.64 -6.42 -25.97
C ALA A 57 17.02 -5.82 -24.60
N ILE A 58 17.54 -6.62 -23.67
CA ILE A 58 17.93 -6.19 -22.33
C ILE A 58 19.41 -5.79 -22.34
N PRO A 59 19.80 -4.60 -21.83
CA PRO A 59 21.20 -4.21 -21.72
C PRO A 59 22.04 -5.22 -20.91
N ASP A 60 23.25 -5.56 -21.37
CA ASP A 60 24.12 -6.57 -20.74
C ASP A 60 24.34 -6.34 -19.24
N ALA A 61 24.51 -5.07 -18.83
CA ALA A 61 24.68 -4.69 -17.42
C ALA A 61 23.45 -5.05 -16.56
N ILE A 62 22.24 -4.97 -17.11
CA ILE A 62 21.00 -5.36 -16.44
C ILE A 62 20.82 -6.88 -16.52
N LEU A 63 21.05 -7.48 -17.69
CA LEU A 63 20.93 -8.91 -17.90
C LEU A 63 21.87 -9.70 -16.96
N SER A 64 23.07 -9.20 -16.71
CA SER A 64 24.01 -9.80 -15.75
C SER A 64 23.49 -9.79 -14.31
N LYS A 65 22.76 -8.74 -13.89
CA LYS A 65 22.11 -8.66 -12.57
C LYS A 65 20.90 -9.59 -12.48
N ILE A 66 20.06 -9.61 -13.52
CA ILE A 66 18.93 -10.52 -13.65
C ILE A 66 19.37 -11.99 -13.53
N LYS A 67 20.50 -12.34 -14.16
CA LYS A 67 21.09 -13.70 -14.11
C LYS A 67 22.01 -13.94 -12.91
N SER A 68 22.16 -12.96 -12.01
CA SER A 68 23.06 -13.07 -10.88
C SER A 68 22.53 -14.05 -9.82
N GLN A 69 23.44 -14.64 -9.05
CA GLN A 69 23.08 -15.52 -7.93
C GLN A 69 22.15 -14.82 -6.93
N LYS A 70 22.31 -13.51 -6.70
CA LYS A 70 21.46 -12.73 -5.78
C LYS A 70 19.99 -12.75 -6.21
N ASN A 71 19.72 -12.80 -7.51
CA ASN A 71 18.38 -12.79 -8.09
C ASN A 71 17.79 -14.20 -8.31
N SER A 72 18.54 -15.27 -8.01
CA SER A 72 18.06 -16.65 -8.13
C SER A 72 16.97 -16.99 -7.12
N SER A 73 16.07 -17.90 -7.48
CA SER A 73 14.99 -18.33 -6.60
C SER A 73 15.51 -19.10 -5.39
N ALA A 74 16.64 -19.82 -5.55
CA ALA A 74 17.38 -20.41 -4.43
C ALA A 74 17.87 -19.36 -3.41
N ALA A 75 18.36 -18.21 -3.86
CA ALA A 75 18.82 -17.14 -2.97
C ALA A 75 17.67 -16.45 -2.23
N PHE A 76 16.54 -16.20 -2.90
CA PHE A 76 15.32 -15.71 -2.24
C PHE A 76 14.81 -16.70 -1.20
N ALA A 77 14.77 -17.99 -1.54
CA ALA A 77 14.39 -19.06 -0.62
C ALA A 77 15.30 -19.12 0.62
N GLN A 78 16.62 -19.06 0.43
CA GLN A 78 17.58 -19.05 1.54
C GLN A 78 17.34 -17.86 2.47
N ARG A 79 17.23 -16.64 1.92
CA ARG A 79 16.96 -15.42 2.69
C ARG A 79 15.66 -15.52 3.50
N PHE A 80 14.61 -16.07 2.91
CA PHE A 80 13.32 -16.26 3.58
C PHE A 80 13.41 -17.29 4.71
N ARG A 81 14.08 -18.43 4.48
CA ARG A 81 14.31 -19.46 5.51
C ARG A 81 15.10 -18.90 6.69
N ASP A 82 16.19 -18.20 6.42
CA ASP A 82 17.04 -17.61 7.47
C ASP A 82 16.26 -16.59 8.31
N ARG A 83 15.42 -15.76 7.66
CA ARG A 83 14.54 -14.81 8.36
C ARG A 83 13.49 -15.52 9.21
N LEU A 84 12.85 -16.57 8.69
CA LEU A 84 11.89 -17.36 9.47
C LEU A 84 12.55 -18.04 10.68
N GLU A 85 13.74 -18.61 10.51
CA GLU A 85 14.50 -19.19 11.61
C GLU A 85 14.90 -18.16 12.66
N GLU A 86 15.33 -16.97 12.24
CA GLU A 86 15.63 -15.86 13.16
C GLU A 86 14.40 -15.52 14.02
N MET A 87 13.23 -15.35 13.41
CA MET A 87 12.00 -15.04 14.15
C MET A 87 11.58 -16.19 15.07
N ARG A 88 11.74 -17.45 14.65
CA ARG A 88 11.48 -18.64 15.49
C ARG A 88 12.38 -18.68 16.72
N ARG A 89 13.66 -18.30 16.59
CA ARG A 89 14.64 -18.27 17.69
C ARG A 89 14.43 -17.09 18.64
N HIS A 90 13.73 -16.03 18.20
CA HIS A 90 13.53 -14.80 18.97
C HIS A 90 12.03 -14.45 19.13
N PRO A 91 11.23 -15.30 19.80
CA PRO A 91 9.81 -15.01 19.99
C PRO A 91 9.60 -13.76 20.84
N LEU A 92 8.60 -12.96 20.49
CA LEU A 92 8.20 -11.80 21.28
C LEU A 92 7.28 -12.20 22.43
N SER A 93 7.44 -11.51 23.57
CA SER A 93 6.54 -11.70 24.70
C SER A 93 5.13 -11.27 24.40
N PHE A 94 4.14 -11.97 24.96
CA PHE A 94 2.72 -11.68 24.74
C PHE A 94 2.30 -11.72 23.26
N VAL A 95 3.02 -12.47 22.41
CA VAL A 95 2.61 -12.76 21.04
C VAL A 95 2.27 -14.25 20.93
N PRO A 96 1.06 -14.63 20.47
CA PRO A 96 0.73 -16.03 20.24
C PRO A 96 1.69 -16.69 19.26
N SER A 97 2.12 -17.92 19.57
CA SER A 97 3.07 -18.66 18.76
C SER A 97 2.50 -18.98 17.37
N ARG A 98 3.35 -18.82 16.35
CA ARG A 98 3.11 -19.24 14.96
C ARG A 98 4.03 -20.39 14.54
N GLU A 99 4.59 -21.10 15.51
CA GLU A 99 5.59 -22.15 15.31
C GLU A 99 5.18 -23.18 14.25
N LYS A 100 3.93 -23.67 14.30
CA LYS A 100 3.40 -24.62 13.30
C LYS A 100 3.35 -24.03 11.89
N ARG A 101 2.85 -22.80 11.76
CA ARG A 101 2.80 -22.07 10.49
C ARG A 101 4.21 -21.90 9.91
N TYR A 102 5.16 -21.49 10.73
CA TYR A 102 6.54 -21.27 10.28
C TYR A 102 7.24 -22.57 9.85
N ARG A 103 6.97 -23.71 10.49
CA ARG A 103 7.48 -25.01 9.99
C ARG A 103 6.98 -25.29 8.57
N ILE A 104 5.67 -25.13 8.35
CA ILE A 104 5.07 -25.38 7.04
C ILE A 104 5.61 -24.40 5.98
N LEU A 105 5.78 -23.12 6.33
CA LEU A 105 6.41 -22.17 5.42
C LEU A 105 7.85 -22.57 5.06
N LEU A 106 8.63 -23.11 6.01
CA LEU A 106 9.97 -23.63 5.76
C LEU A 106 9.94 -24.86 4.84
N ASP A 107 9.00 -25.78 5.06
CA ASP A 107 8.82 -27.00 4.24
C ASP A 107 8.54 -26.65 2.77
N HIS A 108 7.87 -25.52 2.53
CA HIS A 108 7.56 -24.99 1.20
C HIS A 108 8.52 -23.91 0.71
N ALA A 109 9.67 -23.69 1.36
CA ALA A 109 10.61 -22.63 0.99
C ALA A 109 11.92 -23.18 0.40
N GLN A 110 11.88 -24.19 -0.47
CA GLN A 110 13.09 -24.73 -1.11
C GLN A 110 13.61 -23.82 -2.23
N SER A 111 12.71 -23.32 -3.08
CA SER A 111 12.94 -22.30 -4.12
C SER A 111 11.78 -21.31 -4.08
N LEU A 112 12.06 -20.01 -4.23
CA LEU A 112 11.05 -18.95 -4.20
C LEU A 112 11.35 -17.89 -5.25
N SER A 113 10.38 -17.56 -6.10
CA SER A 113 10.46 -16.33 -6.87
C SER A 113 10.42 -15.09 -5.94
N PRO A 114 10.88 -13.92 -6.38
CA PRO A 114 10.71 -12.68 -5.62
C PRO A 114 9.24 -12.41 -5.25
N GLY A 115 8.30 -12.70 -6.17
CA GLY A 115 6.86 -12.58 -5.92
C GLY A 115 6.36 -13.53 -4.84
N GLN A 116 6.82 -14.79 -4.83
CA GLN A 116 6.46 -15.76 -3.80
C GLN A 116 7.03 -15.39 -2.42
N PHE A 117 8.28 -14.90 -2.35
CA PHE A 117 8.82 -14.35 -1.10
C PHE A 117 7.90 -13.25 -0.62
N TYR A 118 7.65 -12.25 -1.46
CA TYR A 118 6.87 -11.08 -1.09
C TYR A 118 5.44 -11.44 -0.66
N ALA A 119 4.71 -12.27 -1.41
CA ALA A 119 3.38 -12.73 -1.01
C ALA A 119 3.38 -13.46 0.34
N ARG A 120 4.44 -14.22 0.67
CA ARG A 120 4.59 -14.89 1.97
C ARG A 120 4.80 -13.93 3.14
N THR A 121 5.16 -12.67 2.90
CA THR A 121 5.28 -11.68 3.99
C THR A 121 3.95 -11.48 4.73
N HIS A 122 2.80 -11.64 4.05
CA HIS A 122 1.46 -11.60 4.66
C HIS A 122 1.17 -12.75 5.62
N LEU A 123 1.91 -13.86 5.51
CA LEU A 123 1.75 -15.03 6.35
C LEU A 123 2.59 -14.93 7.64
N LEU A 124 3.48 -13.94 7.71
CA LEU A 124 4.32 -13.69 8.88
C LEU A 124 3.49 -13.11 10.03
N GLY A 125 4.01 -13.28 11.25
CA GLY A 125 3.40 -12.74 12.46
C GLY A 125 3.76 -11.28 12.70
N PRO A 126 3.16 -10.67 13.74
CA PRO A 126 3.43 -9.29 14.11
C PRO A 126 4.89 -9.07 14.54
N GLU A 127 5.62 -10.12 14.93
CA GLU A 127 7.08 -10.08 15.15
C GLU A 127 7.90 -9.80 13.88
N SER A 128 7.30 -9.88 12.68
CA SER A 128 7.96 -9.59 11.41
C SER A 128 8.54 -8.18 11.32
N VAL A 129 8.00 -7.23 12.10
CA VAL A 129 8.49 -5.84 12.15
C VAL A 129 9.83 -5.67 12.82
N VAL A 130 10.31 -6.67 13.57
CA VAL A 130 11.54 -6.56 14.35
C VAL A 130 12.73 -6.38 13.41
N GLY A 131 13.41 -5.24 13.56
CA GLY A 131 14.64 -4.88 12.85
C GLY A 131 14.44 -3.83 11.74
N TYR A 132 13.20 -3.55 11.33
CA TYR A 132 12.91 -2.39 10.48
C TYR A 132 12.98 -1.09 11.28
N ASP A 133 13.13 0.04 10.60
CA ASP A 133 13.10 1.34 11.26
C ASP A 133 11.70 1.57 11.87
N PRO A 134 11.63 1.89 13.17
CA PRO A 134 10.36 2.09 13.84
C PRO A 134 9.76 3.45 13.49
N ILE A 135 8.44 3.57 13.57
CA ILE A 135 7.77 4.86 13.40
C ILE A 135 7.98 5.73 14.66
N PRO A 136 8.58 6.93 14.53
CA PRO A 136 8.79 7.81 15.66
C PRO A 136 7.49 8.53 16.04
N ALA A 137 7.25 8.71 17.35
CA ALA A 137 6.12 9.48 17.86
C ALA A 137 6.15 10.98 17.47
N ARG A 138 7.32 11.50 17.09
CA ARG A 138 7.54 12.89 16.68
C ARG A 138 8.43 12.89 15.44
N PRO A 139 7.86 12.61 14.26
CA PRO A 139 8.62 12.59 13.01
C PRO A 139 9.12 14.00 12.65
N LYS A 140 10.17 14.05 11.83
CA LYS A 140 10.66 15.29 11.22
C LYS A 140 10.55 15.16 9.70
N PHE A 141 9.77 16.03 9.08
CA PHE A 141 9.68 16.13 7.62
C PHE A 141 10.70 17.16 7.12
N SER A 142 11.68 16.70 6.33
CA SER A 142 12.79 17.55 5.83
C SER A 142 12.85 17.47 4.31
N PHE A 143 12.15 18.39 3.64
CA PHE A 143 12.12 18.48 2.19
C PHE A 143 13.41 19.11 1.64
N PRO A 144 13.90 18.67 0.46
CA PRO A 144 13.32 17.63 -0.40
C PRO A 144 13.79 16.20 -0.05
N ALA A 145 14.71 16.04 0.90
CA ALA A 145 15.32 14.74 1.20
C ALA A 145 14.31 13.65 1.59
N ILE A 146 13.20 14.04 2.23
CA ILE A 146 12.16 13.09 2.64
C ILE A 146 11.28 12.56 1.49
N ASP A 147 11.35 13.15 0.30
CA ASP A 147 10.67 12.62 -0.91
C ASP A 147 11.32 11.33 -1.43
N ALA A 148 12.51 10.98 -0.94
CA ALA A 148 13.18 9.73 -1.26
C ALA A 148 12.35 8.52 -0.78
N PRO A 149 12.39 7.38 -1.48
CA PRO A 149 11.79 6.16 -0.94
C PRO A 149 12.49 5.70 0.34
N GLN A 150 11.70 5.23 1.31
CA GLN A 150 12.16 4.97 2.67
C GLN A 150 12.60 3.51 2.81
N TRP A 151 13.78 3.19 2.30
CA TRP A 151 14.28 1.82 2.11
C TRP A 151 14.42 0.96 3.38
N ASN A 152 14.52 1.59 4.55
CA ASN A 152 14.67 0.91 5.85
C ASN A 152 13.35 0.71 6.59
N ASN A 153 12.28 1.37 6.14
CA ASN A 153 10.93 1.08 6.59
C ASN A 153 10.40 -0.16 5.85
N GLN A 154 9.43 -0.83 6.47
CA GLN A 154 8.94 -2.10 5.95
C GLN A 154 8.19 -1.93 4.62
N VAL A 155 7.42 -0.84 4.50
CA VAL A 155 6.58 -0.55 3.35
C VAL A 155 6.57 0.96 3.09
N GLY A 156 6.40 1.38 1.85
CA GLY A 156 6.17 2.77 1.48
C GLY A 156 5.67 2.91 0.05
N TRP A 157 5.11 4.06 -0.29
CA TRP A 157 4.59 4.29 -1.63
C TRP A 157 4.64 5.75 -2.07
N HIS A 158 4.76 5.93 -3.38
CA HIS A 158 4.57 7.17 -4.11
C HIS A 158 3.33 7.00 -4.97
N PHE A 159 2.26 7.72 -4.64
CA PHE A 159 0.95 7.52 -5.25
C PHE A 159 0.44 8.80 -5.88
N PHE A 160 0.18 8.74 -7.20
CA PHE A 160 -0.32 9.84 -7.99
C PHE A 160 -1.69 9.50 -8.55
N VAL A 161 -2.66 10.36 -8.27
CA VAL A 161 -4.03 10.21 -8.76
C VAL A 161 -4.59 11.54 -9.21
N GLY A 162 -5.53 11.54 -10.15
CA GLY A 162 -6.14 12.80 -10.58
C GLY A 162 -7.21 12.67 -11.64
N ASN A 163 -7.82 13.82 -11.94
CA ASN A 163 -8.76 14.02 -13.02
C ASN A 163 -8.15 14.99 -14.03
N VAL A 164 -7.95 14.53 -15.25
CA VAL A 164 -7.39 15.34 -16.35
C VAL A 164 -8.38 15.45 -17.49
N THR A 165 -8.22 16.47 -18.32
CA THR A 165 -9.08 16.73 -19.48
C THR A 165 -8.26 16.85 -20.75
N ASP A 166 -8.80 16.36 -21.85
CA ASP A 166 -8.23 16.62 -23.19
C ASP A 166 -8.67 17.99 -23.76
N THR A 167 -8.17 18.32 -24.94
CA THR A 167 -8.49 19.58 -25.64
C THR A 167 -9.96 19.72 -26.05
N ALA A 168 -10.72 18.61 -26.09
CA ALA A 168 -12.15 18.62 -26.38
C ALA A 168 -13.01 18.69 -25.12
N GLY A 169 -12.38 18.66 -23.93
CA GLY A 169 -13.06 18.68 -22.64
C GLY A 169 -13.54 17.31 -22.15
N ASN A 170 -13.11 16.20 -22.77
CA ASN A 170 -13.40 14.88 -22.23
C ASN A 170 -12.54 14.62 -20.98
N HIS A 171 -13.12 13.95 -19.99
CA HIS A 171 -12.46 13.69 -18.72
C HIS A 171 -11.85 12.29 -18.64
N TYR A 172 -10.71 12.23 -17.96
CA TYR A 172 -10.00 11.00 -17.68
C TYR A 172 -9.57 10.95 -16.21
N GLY A 173 -9.72 9.79 -15.59
CA GLY A 173 -9.07 9.47 -14.32
C GLY A 173 -7.71 8.85 -14.58
N VAL A 174 -6.69 9.24 -13.82
CA VAL A 174 -5.34 8.65 -13.92
C VAL A 174 -4.89 8.20 -12.54
N GLN A 175 -4.27 7.02 -12.49
CA GLN A 175 -3.63 6.46 -11.31
C GLN A 175 -2.25 5.92 -11.68
N MET A 176 -1.23 6.31 -10.92
CA MET A 176 0.11 5.73 -10.97
C MET A 176 0.62 5.54 -9.54
N MET A 177 1.03 4.32 -9.18
CA MET A 177 1.63 4.04 -7.88
C MET A 177 2.94 3.28 -8.04
N PHE A 178 3.97 3.71 -7.32
CA PHE A 178 5.10 2.86 -6.96
C PHE A 178 4.94 2.43 -5.51
N TRP A 179 4.62 1.17 -5.30
CA TRP A 179 4.51 0.57 -3.97
C TRP A 179 5.75 -0.24 -3.65
N GLN A 180 6.47 0.13 -2.61
CA GLN A 180 7.74 -0.44 -2.18
C GLN A 180 7.57 -1.30 -0.92
N TYR A 181 8.24 -2.44 -0.90
CA TYR A 181 8.36 -3.29 0.27
C TYR A 181 9.80 -3.77 0.48
N ALA A 182 10.32 -3.59 1.69
CA ALA A 182 11.61 -4.14 2.09
C ALA A 182 11.44 -5.60 2.52
N LEU A 183 12.05 -6.55 1.80
CA LEU A 183 11.84 -7.99 2.06
C LEU A 183 12.43 -8.45 3.40
N LEU A 184 13.51 -7.81 3.84
CA LEU A 184 14.22 -8.10 5.08
C LEU A 184 14.53 -6.81 5.85
N PRO A 185 14.65 -6.87 7.18
CA PRO A 185 15.26 -5.77 7.95
C PRO A 185 16.65 -5.40 7.42
N ALA A 186 16.98 -4.12 7.40
CA ALA A 186 18.21 -3.61 6.77
C ALA A 186 19.51 -4.30 7.26
N ALA A 187 19.63 -4.51 8.59
CA ALA A 187 20.79 -5.22 9.15
C ALA A 187 20.86 -6.69 8.73
N PHE A 188 19.72 -7.32 8.51
CA PHE A 188 19.62 -8.71 8.04
C PHE A 188 19.95 -8.80 6.55
N ALA A 189 19.42 -7.90 5.73
CA ALA A 189 19.72 -7.79 4.31
C ALA A 189 21.24 -7.65 4.03
N ARG A 190 21.93 -6.80 4.82
CA ARG A 190 23.39 -6.63 4.72
C ARG A 190 24.18 -7.91 5.01
N LYS A 191 23.71 -8.78 5.90
CA LYS A 191 24.35 -10.10 6.15
C LYS A 191 24.30 -11.01 4.93
N HIS A 192 23.30 -10.82 4.06
CA HIS A 192 23.17 -11.51 2.78
C HIS A 192 23.84 -10.76 1.62
N GLY A 193 24.60 -9.70 1.90
CA GLY A 193 25.32 -8.92 0.89
C GLY A 193 24.40 -8.10 -0.02
N LEU A 194 23.16 -7.82 0.40
CA LEU A 194 22.23 -6.95 -0.34
C LEU A 194 22.47 -5.48 0.02
N SER A 195 22.44 -4.61 -0.99
CA SER A 195 22.29 -3.17 -0.79
C SER A 195 20.87 -2.81 -0.30
N GLU A 196 20.66 -1.56 0.10
CA GLU A 196 19.34 -1.06 0.50
C GLU A 196 18.31 -1.21 -0.63
N ILE A 197 18.69 -0.93 -1.88
CA ILE A 197 17.83 -1.08 -3.06
C ILE A 197 17.66 -2.56 -3.44
N GLU A 198 18.72 -3.38 -3.39
CA GLU A 198 18.62 -4.82 -3.73
C GLU A 198 17.67 -5.58 -2.78
N ASN A 199 17.43 -5.05 -1.59
CA ASN A 199 16.50 -5.61 -0.60
C ASN A 199 15.02 -5.29 -0.86
N GLN A 200 14.73 -4.44 -1.85
CA GLN A 200 13.36 -4.00 -2.13
C GLN A 200 12.69 -4.89 -3.17
N VAL A 201 11.37 -4.97 -3.07
CA VAL A 201 10.51 -5.17 -4.23
C VAL A 201 9.68 -3.91 -4.44
N VAL A 202 9.39 -3.57 -5.69
CA VAL A 202 8.54 -2.43 -6.05
C VAL A 202 7.49 -2.89 -7.03
N GLU A 203 6.23 -2.59 -6.73
CA GLU A 203 5.08 -2.77 -7.60
C GLU A 203 4.81 -1.48 -8.38
N ILE A 204 4.40 -1.64 -9.64
CA ILE A 204 3.91 -0.55 -10.48
C ILE A 204 2.43 -0.80 -10.74
N HIS A 205 1.62 0.16 -10.37
CA HIS A 205 0.18 0.17 -10.64
C HIS A 205 -0.13 1.32 -11.59
N LEU A 206 -0.93 1.04 -12.62
CA LEU A 206 -1.34 2.01 -13.63
C LEU A 206 -2.78 1.75 -14.01
N ALA A 207 -3.61 2.79 -13.95
CA ALA A 207 -4.99 2.73 -14.44
C ALA A 207 -5.41 4.05 -15.10
N ILE A 208 -6.28 3.95 -16.10
CA ILE A 208 -6.87 5.09 -16.80
C ILE A 208 -8.38 4.88 -16.88
N GLY A 209 -9.16 5.78 -16.28
CA GLY A 209 -10.61 5.84 -16.45
C GLY A 209 -10.97 6.77 -17.61
N ASP A 210 -11.65 6.29 -18.63
CA ASP A 210 -12.17 7.09 -19.74
C ASP A 210 -13.68 7.29 -19.57
N GLU A 211 -14.09 8.51 -19.21
CA GLU A 211 -15.50 8.82 -18.97
C GLU A 211 -16.34 8.65 -20.24
N SER A 212 -15.80 9.05 -21.41
CA SER A 212 -16.51 9.01 -22.69
C SER A 212 -16.76 7.58 -23.16
N ALA A 213 -15.81 6.68 -22.92
CA ALA A 213 -15.94 5.26 -23.22
C ALA A 213 -16.74 4.51 -22.14
N GLY A 214 -16.83 5.06 -20.93
CA GLY A 214 -17.38 4.36 -19.76
C GLY A 214 -16.53 3.16 -19.34
N ILE A 215 -15.21 3.21 -19.58
CA ILE A 215 -14.28 2.10 -19.33
C ILE A 215 -13.18 2.55 -18.36
N HIS A 216 -12.94 1.72 -17.34
CA HIS A 216 -11.75 1.79 -16.51
C HIS A 216 -10.75 0.75 -17.01
N TYR A 217 -9.63 1.21 -17.53
CA TYR A 217 -8.54 0.37 -18.00
C TYR A 217 -7.53 0.19 -16.88
N SER A 218 -7.17 -1.06 -16.59
CA SER A 218 -6.25 -1.42 -15.50
C SER A 218 -5.10 -2.25 -16.02
N ALA A 219 -3.87 -1.84 -15.72
CA ALA A 219 -2.69 -2.61 -16.10
C ALA A 219 -2.54 -3.82 -15.18
N ASN A 220 -1.93 -4.89 -15.71
CA ASN A 220 -1.34 -5.91 -14.86
C ASN A 220 -0.35 -5.27 -13.87
N THR A 221 -0.45 -5.65 -12.59
CA THR A 221 0.49 -5.22 -11.56
C THR A 221 1.87 -5.78 -11.84
N VAL A 222 2.85 -4.90 -12.05
CA VAL A 222 4.23 -5.28 -12.36
C VAL A 222 5.05 -5.26 -11.08
N LEU A 223 5.58 -6.41 -10.66
CA LEU A 223 6.47 -6.53 -9.50
C LEU A 223 7.93 -6.68 -9.94
N VAL A 224 8.79 -5.75 -9.52
CA VAL A 224 10.22 -5.74 -9.80
C VAL A 224 11.00 -5.95 -8.51
N ALA A 225 11.97 -6.88 -8.51
CA ALA A 225 12.91 -7.04 -7.40
C ALA A 225 14.17 -6.19 -7.60
N GLY A 226 14.69 -5.58 -6.55
CA GLY A 226 15.90 -4.74 -6.61
C GLY A 226 17.14 -5.49 -7.08
N THR A 227 17.22 -6.80 -6.85
CA THR A 227 18.30 -7.67 -7.36
C THR A 227 18.36 -7.76 -8.88
N THR A 228 17.30 -7.37 -9.60
CA THR A 228 17.32 -7.26 -11.07
C THR A 228 18.13 -6.06 -11.55
N GLY A 229 18.36 -5.07 -10.69
CA GLY A 229 18.98 -3.79 -11.07
C GLY A 229 18.08 -2.83 -11.84
N LEU A 230 16.77 -3.12 -11.91
CA LEU A 230 15.77 -2.27 -12.57
C LEU A 230 15.20 -1.19 -11.65
N ILE A 231 15.57 -1.16 -10.38
CA ILE A 231 15.16 -0.12 -9.44
C ILE A 231 16.36 0.81 -9.23
N ASP A 232 16.17 2.10 -9.42
CA ASP A 232 17.21 3.09 -9.18
C ASP A 232 16.63 4.39 -8.63
N PHE A 233 17.43 5.07 -7.80
CA PHE A 233 17.07 6.35 -7.20
C PHE A 233 18.27 7.29 -7.15
N THR A 234 18.09 8.50 -7.68
CA THR A 234 19.03 9.61 -7.56
C THR A 234 18.32 10.79 -6.89
N PRO A 235 18.91 11.41 -5.85
CA PRO A 235 18.24 12.50 -5.11
C PRO A 235 18.33 13.88 -5.79
N ALA A 236 19.34 14.13 -6.62
CA ALA A 236 19.55 15.43 -7.28
C ALA A 236 20.19 15.25 -8.68
N PRO A 237 19.46 15.53 -9.79
CA PRO A 237 18.01 15.79 -9.81
C PRO A 237 17.23 14.58 -9.27
N TYR A 238 16.05 14.84 -8.69
CA TYR A 238 15.19 13.76 -8.17
C TYR A 238 14.81 12.82 -9.31
N THR A 239 15.17 11.55 -9.21
CA THR A 239 14.82 10.55 -10.22
C THR A 239 14.63 9.21 -9.53
N TYR A 240 13.39 8.72 -9.51
CA TYR A 240 13.05 7.39 -9.04
C TYR A 240 12.53 6.56 -10.22
N THR A 241 13.21 5.45 -10.54
CA THR A 241 12.88 4.61 -11.69
C THR A 241 12.63 3.16 -11.30
N VAL A 242 11.68 2.54 -11.98
CA VAL A 242 11.38 1.12 -11.94
C VAL A 242 11.26 0.61 -13.37
N GLY A 243 12.37 0.09 -13.89
CA GLY A 243 12.57 -0.18 -15.31
C GLY A 243 12.59 1.12 -16.10
N ARG A 244 11.65 1.29 -17.04
CA ARG A 244 11.45 2.53 -17.81
C ARG A 244 10.37 3.44 -17.23
N ASN A 245 9.68 3.00 -16.18
CA ASN A 245 8.70 3.83 -15.48
C ASN A 245 9.44 4.76 -14.52
N SER A 246 9.01 6.01 -14.42
CA SER A 246 9.76 7.02 -13.68
C SER A 246 8.91 8.10 -13.02
N ILE A 247 9.39 8.57 -11.87
CA ILE A 247 9.05 9.84 -11.25
C ILE A 247 10.32 10.70 -11.31
N GLN A 248 10.31 11.73 -12.15
CA GLN A 248 11.48 12.57 -12.38
C GLN A 248 11.20 14.02 -12.04
N GLY A 249 11.88 14.55 -11.03
CA GLY A 249 11.93 15.99 -10.77
C GLY A 249 12.80 16.69 -11.82
N THR A 250 12.35 17.86 -12.23
CA THR A 250 13.01 18.68 -13.26
C THR A 250 13.90 19.78 -12.69
N ASP A 251 13.87 19.97 -11.37
CA ASP A 251 14.71 20.93 -10.66
C ASP A 251 16.09 20.32 -10.34
N PRO A 252 17.19 21.00 -10.72
CA PRO A 252 18.55 20.50 -10.48
C PRO A 252 18.95 20.46 -9.00
N SER A 253 18.23 21.16 -8.11
CA SER A 253 18.48 21.16 -6.66
C SER A 253 18.06 19.85 -5.97
N GLY A 254 17.32 18.99 -6.66
CA GLY A 254 16.75 17.77 -6.09
C GLY A 254 15.36 17.95 -5.49
N ALA A 255 14.73 19.12 -5.65
CA ALA A 255 13.30 19.26 -5.40
C ALA A 255 12.50 18.30 -6.30
N MET A 256 11.49 17.65 -5.73
CA MET A 256 10.66 16.71 -6.47
C MET A 256 9.86 17.43 -7.55
N PHE A 257 9.21 18.56 -7.24
CA PHE A 257 8.44 19.35 -8.18
C PHE A 257 9.25 20.53 -8.77
N PRO A 258 8.98 20.95 -10.02
CA PRO A 258 8.07 20.35 -10.99
C PRO A 258 8.59 18.98 -11.47
N LEU A 259 7.69 18.08 -11.86
CA LEU A 259 8.06 16.70 -12.19
C LEU A 259 7.43 16.18 -13.47
N ARG A 260 7.97 15.08 -13.98
CA ARG A 260 7.42 14.28 -15.08
C ARG A 260 7.18 12.84 -14.61
N LEU A 261 5.97 12.35 -14.84
CA LEU A 261 5.56 10.97 -14.62
C LEU A 261 5.55 10.23 -15.95
N GLN A 262 6.17 9.05 -15.97
CA GLN A 262 6.09 8.15 -17.12
C GLN A 262 5.81 6.74 -16.63
N ALA A 263 4.76 6.13 -17.19
CA ALA A 263 4.46 4.73 -16.94
C ALA A 263 3.80 4.09 -18.16
N ARG A 264 3.99 2.78 -18.31
CA ARG A 264 3.35 1.98 -19.34
C ARG A 264 2.99 0.61 -18.80
N GLY A 265 1.83 0.10 -19.21
CA GLY A 265 1.33 -1.20 -18.78
C GLY A 265 0.38 -1.82 -19.79
N TRP A 266 0.00 -3.07 -19.54
CA TRP A 266 -0.94 -3.80 -20.39
C TRP A 266 -2.08 -4.35 -19.55
N ASP A 267 -3.32 -4.12 -19.99
CA ASP A 267 -4.48 -4.83 -19.46
C ASP A 267 -4.41 -6.29 -19.95
N MET A 268 -4.42 -7.25 -19.03
CA MET A 268 -4.41 -8.68 -19.35
C MET A 268 -5.76 -9.35 -19.09
N GLY A 269 -6.74 -8.58 -18.62
CA GLY A 269 -8.09 -9.01 -18.31
C GLY A 269 -9.05 -8.78 -19.46
N LYS A 270 -10.11 -8.00 -19.19
CA LYS A 270 -11.23 -7.84 -20.13
C LYS A 270 -10.80 -7.20 -21.44
N ASN A 271 -9.84 -6.27 -21.40
CA ASN A 271 -9.27 -5.64 -22.59
C ASN A 271 -7.89 -6.24 -22.92
N SER A 272 -7.80 -7.58 -22.90
CA SER A 272 -6.52 -8.30 -22.96
C SER A 272 -5.61 -7.84 -24.10
N GLY A 273 -4.39 -7.44 -23.74
CA GLY A 273 -3.35 -6.96 -24.65
C GLY A 273 -3.42 -5.46 -24.95
N LEU A 274 -4.40 -4.73 -24.43
CA LEU A 274 -4.47 -3.27 -24.57
C LEU A 274 -3.31 -2.61 -23.82
N GLU A 275 -2.52 -1.84 -24.55
CA GLU A 275 -1.43 -1.03 -23.99
C GLU A 275 -1.97 0.29 -23.44
N MET A 276 -1.44 0.71 -22.31
CA MET A 276 -1.68 2.02 -21.71
C MET A 276 -0.36 2.72 -21.43
N GLU A 277 -0.31 4.02 -21.65
CA GLU A 277 0.85 4.86 -21.36
C GLU A 277 0.39 6.19 -20.78
N ILE A 278 1.18 6.71 -19.84
CA ILE A 278 1.08 8.10 -19.40
C ILE A 278 2.44 8.77 -19.55
N ASP A 279 2.39 10.03 -19.94
CA ASP A 279 3.52 10.95 -19.90
C ASP A 279 2.97 12.31 -19.47
N ILE A 280 3.11 12.62 -18.18
CA ILE A 280 2.42 13.76 -17.56
C ILE A 280 3.44 14.62 -16.85
N SER A 281 3.49 15.90 -17.21
CA SER A 281 4.35 16.90 -16.59
C SER A 281 3.53 17.77 -15.66
N LEU A 282 3.91 17.79 -14.38
CA LEU A 282 3.17 18.41 -13.29
C LEU A 282 3.98 19.52 -12.63
N GLU A 283 3.28 20.56 -12.19
CA GLU A 283 3.79 21.58 -11.29
C GLU A 283 2.97 21.63 -10.01
N ASP A 284 3.66 21.79 -8.87
CA ASP A 284 3.03 21.98 -7.58
C ASP A 284 2.62 23.45 -7.41
N GLN A 285 1.35 23.66 -7.07
CA GLN A 285 0.77 24.98 -6.92
C GLN A 285 0.61 25.41 -5.46
N LYS A 286 0.73 24.49 -4.49
CA LYS A 286 0.39 24.74 -3.08
C LYS A 286 1.45 24.29 -2.07
N GLY A 287 2.36 23.39 -2.44
CA GLY A 287 3.30 22.78 -1.50
C GLY A 287 2.73 21.55 -0.81
N TYR A 288 3.55 20.97 0.06
CA TYR A 288 3.17 19.83 0.90
C TYR A 288 2.34 20.23 2.11
N PHE A 289 1.44 19.35 2.52
CA PHE A 289 0.81 19.37 3.83
C PHE A 289 0.88 17.99 4.48
N LEU A 290 0.92 17.96 5.82
CA LEU A 290 1.01 16.71 6.57
C LEU A 290 -0.38 16.10 6.75
N GLN A 291 -0.49 14.78 6.59
CA GLN A 291 -1.72 14.05 6.88
C GLN A 291 -1.80 13.65 8.35
N GLY A 292 -2.96 13.18 8.79
CA GLY A 292 -3.15 12.74 10.18
C GLY A 292 -2.70 13.76 11.24
N GLU A 293 -2.21 13.26 12.37
CA GLU A 293 -1.69 14.12 13.45
C GLU A 293 -0.18 14.36 13.25
N ASP A 294 0.19 15.55 12.76
CA ASP A 294 1.57 15.93 12.43
C ASP A 294 2.30 14.93 11.51
N GLY A 295 1.58 14.34 10.56
CA GLY A 295 2.10 13.35 9.62
C GLY A 295 1.98 11.90 10.10
N CYS A 296 1.46 11.62 11.29
CA CYS A 296 1.28 10.26 11.81
C CYS A 296 -0.12 9.70 11.51
N TRP A 297 -0.20 8.47 10.98
CA TRP A 297 -1.49 7.82 10.66
C TRP A 297 -1.52 6.28 10.72
N PRO A 298 -1.53 5.64 11.91
CA PRO A 298 -1.18 6.21 13.21
C PRO A 298 0.34 6.14 13.45
N SER A 299 0.79 6.59 14.62
CA SER A 299 2.10 6.23 15.18
C SER A 299 1.91 5.73 16.62
N VAL A 300 1.98 4.42 16.82
CA VAL A 300 1.76 3.77 18.12
C VAL A 300 2.90 2.82 18.42
N ASP A 301 3.75 3.21 19.38
CA ASP A 301 4.81 2.37 19.93
C ASP A 301 5.72 1.71 18.87
N GLY A 302 6.14 2.50 17.89
CA GLY A 302 7.03 2.08 16.80
C GLY A 302 6.35 1.46 15.58
N VAL A 303 5.02 1.34 15.59
CA VAL A 303 4.20 0.79 14.51
C VAL A 303 3.28 1.85 13.95
N GLY A 304 3.02 1.80 12.63
CA GLY A 304 2.10 2.68 11.92
C GLY A 304 2.70 3.25 10.65
N THR A 305 2.32 4.45 10.26
CA THR A 305 2.83 5.13 9.06
C THR A 305 3.06 6.61 9.28
N LEU A 306 4.00 7.17 8.51
CA LEU A 306 4.18 8.59 8.29
C LEU A 306 3.63 8.97 6.91
N TYR A 307 2.99 10.12 6.80
CA TYR A 307 2.17 10.47 5.64
C TYR A 307 2.10 11.99 5.40
N TYR A 308 2.40 12.40 4.18
CA TYR A 308 2.11 13.74 3.68
C TYR A 308 1.62 13.68 2.24
N SER A 309 1.06 14.80 1.78
CA SER A 309 0.51 14.92 0.44
C SER A 309 0.91 16.26 -0.18
N ALA A 310 0.87 16.32 -1.52
CA ALA A 310 0.80 17.56 -2.28
C ALA A 310 -0.51 17.57 -3.06
N SER A 311 -1.32 18.60 -2.82
CA SER A 311 -2.57 18.79 -3.54
C SER A 311 -2.37 19.69 -4.75
N SER A 312 -3.33 19.69 -5.67
CA SER A 312 -3.44 20.75 -6.70
C SER A 312 -2.27 20.74 -7.68
N LEU A 313 -1.85 19.54 -8.10
CA LEU A 313 -0.78 19.37 -9.09
C LEU A 313 -1.33 19.66 -10.49
N GLY A 314 -1.01 20.85 -11.00
CA GLY A 314 -1.45 21.29 -12.32
C GLY A 314 -0.59 20.72 -13.43
N LEU A 315 -1.16 20.60 -14.64
CA LEU A 315 -0.37 20.28 -15.83
C LEU A 315 0.55 21.45 -16.19
N LYS A 316 1.83 21.16 -16.45
CA LYS A 316 2.75 22.17 -16.99
C LYS A 316 2.31 22.60 -18.38
N THR A 317 2.34 23.91 -18.63
CA THR A 317 1.91 24.50 -19.91
C THR A 317 3.01 24.54 -20.97
N ASP A 318 4.27 24.45 -20.56
CA ASP A 318 5.47 24.48 -21.43
C ASP A 318 5.88 23.08 -21.92
N THR A 319 5.30 22.02 -21.36
CA THR A 319 5.66 20.63 -21.64
C THR A 319 4.40 19.81 -21.92
N PRO A 320 4.25 19.23 -23.13
CA PRO A 320 3.08 18.44 -23.47
C PRO A 320 2.88 17.25 -22.53
N SER A 321 1.64 17.03 -22.09
CA SER A 321 1.23 15.85 -21.35
C SER A 321 0.25 15.02 -22.19
N PHE A 322 0.33 13.70 -22.13
CA PHE A 322 -0.57 12.82 -22.88
C PHE A 322 -0.87 11.50 -22.18
N LEU A 323 -1.98 10.89 -22.60
CA LEU A 323 -2.33 9.50 -22.34
C LEU A 323 -2.27 8.72 -23.65
N ARG A 324 -1.99 7.42 -23.57
CA ARG A 324 -2.19 6.47 -24.68
C ARG A 324 -3.06 5.32 -24.20
N ILE A 325 -4.07 4.99 -24.99
CA ILE A 325 -4.99 3.87 -24.75
C ILE A 325 -5.09 3.10 -26.07
N GLY A 326 -4.35 2.00 -26.17
CA GLY A 326 -4.10 1.31 -27.44
C GLY A 326 -3.42 2.25 -28.46
N ASP A 327 -3.97 2.35 -29.66
CA ASP A 327 -3.44 3.24 -30.69
C ASP A 327 -3.82 4.71 -30.50
N ARG A 328 -4.79 4.99 -29.62
CA ARG A 328 -5.29 6.35 -29.41
C ARG A 328 -4.38 7.12 -28.46
N LYS A 329 -3.78 8.20 -28.96
CA LYS A 329 -3.11 9.21 -28.16
C LYS A 329 -4.10 10.32 -27.80
N VAL A 330 -4.12 10.73 -26.53
CA VAL A 330 -4.96 11.79 -25.99
C VAL A 330 -4.03 12.87 -25.44
N ASP A 331 -3.99 14.02 -26.09
CA ASP A 331 -3.24 15.17 -25.59
C ASP A 331 -4.04 15.86 -24.48
N LEU A 332 -3.41 16.07 -23.33
CA LEU A 332 -4.03 16.66 -22.15
C LEU A 332 -3.91 18.18 -22.18
N ALA A 333 -4.98 18.87 -21.78
CA ALA A 333 -5.08 20.32 -21.80
C ALA A 333 -5.37 20.93 -20.42
N GLY A 334 -5.81 20.13 -19.44
CA GLY A 334 -6.12 20.64 -18.12
C GLY A 334 -6.45 19.55 -17.10
N GLY A 335 -6.92 19.99 -15.93
CA GLY A 335 -7.22 19.16 -14.79
C GLY A 335 -6.16 19.25 -13.70
N SER A 336 -6.28 18.37 -12.71
CA SER A 336 -5.48 18.38 -11.50
C SER A 336 -5.16 16.96 -11.03
N MET A 337 -3.94 16.78 -10.57
CA MET A 337 -3.48 15.57 -9.90
C MET A 337 -3.15 15.85 -8.44
N TRP A 338 -2.83 14.78 -7.74
CA TRP A 338 -2.52 14.74 -6.33
C TRP A 338 -1.43 13.72 -6.10
N TYR A 339 -0.59 14.00 -5.12
CA TYR A 339 0.49 13.13 -4.72
C TYR A 339 0.37 12.79 -3.24
N ASP A 340 0.48 11.50 -2.94
CA ASP A 340 0.68 10.97 -1.61
C ASP A 340 2.03 10.30 -1.48
N HIS A 341 2.73 10.61 -0.39
CA HIS A 341 3.85 9.82 0.09
C HIS A 341 3.56 9.30 1.49
N GLN A 342 3.49 7.98 1.62
CA GLN A 342 3.28 7.34 2.91
C GLN A 342 4.16 6.12 3.04
N TRP A 343 4.69 5.91 4.25
CA TRP A 343 5.57 4.79 4.55
C TRP A 343 5.45 4.39 6.01
N GLY A 344 5.79 3.14 6.30
CA GLY A 344 5.40 2.52 7.54
C GLY A 344 6.20 1.29 7.94
N THR A 345 5.99 0.91 9.20
CA THR A 345 6.45 -0.35 9.76
C THR A 345 5.30 -0.97 10.55
N GLY A 346 4.98 -2.22 10.28
CA GLY A 346 3.86 -2.93 10.89
C GLY A 346 2.48 -2.51 10.42
N PHE A 347 2.39 -1.89 9.23
CA PHE A 347 1.15 -1.62 8.54
C PHE A 347 0.58 -2.90 7.93
N MET A 348 1.32 -3.53 7.01
CA MET A 348 0.93 -4.77 6.33
C MET A 348 2.13 -5.72 6.21
N PRO A 349 2.12 -6.90 6.88
CA PRO A 349 1.12 -7.34 7.85
C PRO A 349 1.16 -6.50 9.13
N SER A 350 0.10 -6.56 9.95
CA SER A 350 0.03 -5.83 11.21
C SER A 350 1.15 -6.21 12.17
N GLY A 351 1.87 -5.21 12.65
CA GLY A 351 3.07 -5.36 13.46
C GLY A 351 2.86 -5.41 14.97
N ALA A 352 3.84 -5.96 15.68
CA ALA A 352 3.87 -5.97 17.14
C ALA A 352 4.47 -4.65 17.66
N PRO A 353 3.80 -3.95 18.59
CA PRO A 353 4.37 -2.77 19.24
C PRO A 353 5.62 -3.14 20.04
N ARG A 354 6.53 -2.18 20.19
CA ARG A 354 7.88 -2.42 20.74
C ARG A 354 7.86 -2.83 22.21
N HIS A 355 6.99 -2.24 23.02
CA HIS A 355 6.92 -2.53 24.45
C HIS A 355 5.99 -3.71 24.75
N ALA A 356 6.41 -4.53 25.73
CA ALA A 356 5.68 -5.73 26.13
C ALA A 356 4.27 -5.42 26.67
N VAL A 357 4.10 -4.25 27.32
CA VAL A 357 2.79 -3.84 27.87
C VAL A 357 1.77 -3.58 26.77
N MET A 358 2.18 -3.01 25.63
CA MET A 358 1.29 -2.80 24.49
C MET A 358 0.88 -4.13 23.86
N ARG A 359 1.83 -5.07 23.70
CA ARG A 359 1.51 -6.43 23.23
C ARG A 359 0.58 -7.18 24.18
N ALA A 360 0.75 -7.01 25.49
CA ALA A 360 -0.16 -7.56 26.48
C ALA A 360 -1.59 -6.98 26.33
N VAL A 361 -1.73 -5.66 26.18
CA VAL A 361 -3.04 -5.02 25.96
C VAL A 361 -3.72 -5.52 24.67
N GLN A 362 -2.95 -5.72 23.59
CA GLN A 362 -3.47 -6.28 22.32
C GLN A 362 -3.99 -7.72 22.40
N ASN A 363 -3.71 -8.45 23.49
CA ASN A 363 -4.29 -9.77 23.76
C ASN A 363 -5.63 -9.68 24.52
N LEU A 364 -5.95 -8.51 25.06
CA LEU A 364 -7.17 -8.25 25.82
C LEU A 364 -8.25 -7.60 24.96
N THR A 365 -7.86 -6.99 23.84
CA THR A 365 -8.76 -6.40 22.86
C THR A 365 -8.89 -7.31 21.65
N GLU A 366 -10.10 -7.39 21.11
CA GLU A 366 -10.28 -7.91 19.77
C GLU A 366 -9.67 -6.91 18.78
N PRO A 367 -8.99 -7.35 17.71
CA PRO A 367 -8.58 -6.47 16.63
C PRO A 367 -9.79 -5.92 15.87
N ALA A 368 -9.66 -4.69 15.34
CA ALA A 368 -10.61 -4.16 14.36
C ALA A 368 -10.55 -5.00 13.07
N PRO A 369 -11.63 -5.07 12.27
CA PRO A 369 -11.52 -5.58 10.91
C PRO A 369 -10.50 -4.75 10.12
N GLY A 370 -9.81 -5.39 9.18
CA GLY A 370 -8.91 -4.71 8.25
C GLY A 370 -9.69 -3.99 7.16
N GLY A 371 -9.01 -3.09 6.44
CA GLY A 371 -9.57 -2.32 5.33
C GLY A 371 -9.95 -0.89 5.68
N TRP A 372 -10.09 -0.09 4.62
CA TRP A 372 -10.48 1.30 4.68
C TRP A 372 -11.11 1.74 3.36
N ASP A 373 -11.90 2.81 3.46
CA ASP A 373 -12.27 3.67 2.35
C ASP A 373 -11.45 4.96 2.46
N TRP A 374 -10.76 5.35 1.39
CA TRP A 374 -9.95 6.57 1.35
C TRP A 374 -10.38 7.47 0.19
N PHE A 375 -10.35 8.78 0.43
CA PHE A 375 -10.76 9.79 -0.53
C PHE A 375 -9.86 11.01 -0.47
N MET A 376 -9.57 11.55 -1.65
CA MET A 376 -9.13 12.93 -1.84
C MET A 376 -10.13 13.63 -2.74
N PHE A 377 -10.43 14.89 -2.45
CA PHE A 377 -11.40 15.70 -3.20
C PHE A 377 -10.86 17.11 -3.40
N GLN A 378 -11.04 17.64 -4.60
CA GLN A 378 -10.64 18.99 -4.99
C GLN A 378 -11.88 19.74 -5.49
N PHE A 379 -12.07 20.93 -4.94
CA PHE A 379 -13.21 21.80 -5.21
C PHE A 379 -12.69 23.07 -5.87
N PRO A 380 -12.91 23.24 -7.19
CA PRO A 380 -12.45 24.42 -7.91
C PRO A 380 -13.19 25.68 -7.46
N VAL A 381 -12.77 26.83 -8.00
CA VAL A 381 -13.49 28.10 -7.83
C VAL A 381 -14.93 27.93 -8.28
N ASP A 382 -15.86 28.26 -7.38
CA ASP A 382 -17.29 28.22 -7.64
C ASP A 382 -18.02 29.32 -6.85
N GLU A 383 -18.30 30.41 -7.56
CA GLU A 383 -19.00 31.58 -6.99
C GLU A 383 -20.39 31.23 -6.43
N ARG A 384 -21.02 30.18 -6.97
CA ARG A 384 -22.38 29.76 -6.58
C ARG A 384 -22.45 29.28 -5.14
N ILE A 385 -21.34 28.73 -4.65
CA ILE A 385 -21.18 28.24 -3.30
C ILE A 385 -20.17 29.06 -2.49
N GLY A 386 -19.76 30.22 -3.02
CA GLY A 386 -18.87 31.15 -2.35
C GLY A 386 -17.39 30.76 -2.33
N LEU A 387 -16.97 29.74 -3.10
CA LEU A 387 -15.57 29.35 -3.21
C LEU A 387 -14.85 30.26 -4.20
N LYS A 388 -13.97 31.14 -3.68
CA LYS A 388 -13.19 32.10 -4.49
C LYS A 388 -11.85 31.56 -4.96
N ARG A 389 -11.35 30.52 -4.30
CA ARG A 389 -10.10 29.81 -4.58
C ARG A 389 -10.34 28.33 -4.37
N GLU A 390 -9.53 27.50 -5.01
CA GLU A 390 -9.65 26.05 -4.88
C GLU A 390 -9.31 25.59 -3.45
N VAL A 391 -10.12 24.67 -2.94
CA VAL A 391 -9.92 23.99 -1.64
C VAL A 391 -9.92 22.48 -1.85
N ALA A 392 -9.41 21.73 -0.87
CA ALA A 392 -9.41 20.27 -0.96
C ALA A 392 -9.82 19.62 0.35
N LEU A 393 -10.22 18.35 0.26
CA LEU A 393 -10.49 17.47 1.38
C LEU A 393 -9.68 16.19 1.24
N THR A 394 -9.27 15.63 2.37
CA THR A 394 -9.01 14.19 2.50
C THR A 394 -10.01 13.61 3.48
N LEU A 395 -10.47 12.40 3.21
CA LEU A 395 -11.38 11.67 4.09
C LEU A 395 -11.00 10.20 4.10
N SER A 396 -11.18 9.55 5.24
CA SER A 396 -11.02 8.12 5.39
C SER A 396 -12.07 7.55 6.33
N ALA A 397 -12.53 6.35 6.05
CA ALA A 397 -13.37 5.57 6.92
C ALA A 397 -12.72 4.19 7.11
N LEU A 398 -12.22 3.92 8.31
CA LEU A 398 -11.69 2.60 8.64
C LEU A 398 -12.82 1.60 8.81
N HIS A 399 -12.58 0.36 8.38
CA HIS A 399 -13.52 -0.72 8.61
C HIS A 399 -13.78 -0.91 10.12
N ASN A 400 -15.02 -1.17 10.49
CA ASN A 400 -15.43 -1.26 11.88
C ASN A 400 -16.37 -2.43 12.16
N ARG A 401 -16.56 -2.77 13.44
CA ARG A 401 -17.35 -3.95 13.82
C ARG A 401 -18.85 -3.83 13.51
N GLU A 402 -19.38 -2.61 13.49
CA GLU A 402 -20.81 -2.36 13.26
C GLU A 402 -21.19 -2.69 11.82
N ASN A 403 -20.23 -2.61 10.90
CA ASN A 403 -20.42 -2.83 9.47
C ASN A 403 -19.89 -4.18 8.93
N LEU A 404 -19.59 -5.15 9.81
CA LEU A 404 -19.06 -6.47 9.38
C LEU A 404 -19.91 -7.19 8.33
N SER A 405 -21.22 -6.95 8.30
CA SER A 405 -22.13 -7.57 7.31
C SER A 405 -21.96 -7.04 5.88
N PHE A 406 -21.27 -5.90 5.70
CA PHE A 406 -21.02 -5.28 4.40
C PHE A 406 -19.68 -5.68 3.80
N TYR A 407 -18.70 -6.05 4.64
CA TYR A 407 -17.39 -6.51 4.18
C TYR A 407 -17.46 -7.97 3.76
N ARG A 408 -16.72 -8.33 2.70
CA ARG A 408 -16.66 -9.70 2.18
C ARG A 408 -18.04 -10.26 1.84
N GLN A 409 -18.92 -9.40 1.33
CA GLN A 409 -20.21 -9.80 0.79
C GLN A 409 -20.04 -10.17 -0.70
N ASN A 410 -20.36 -11.41 -1.06
CA ASN A 410 -20.33 -11.92 -2.45
C ASN A 410 -21.67 -12.50 -2.96
N GLY A 411 -22.76 -12.34 -2.19
CA GLY A 411 -24.09 -12.82 -2.54
C GLY A 411 -24.70 -12.03 -3.71
N GLU A 412 -25.70 -12.61 -4.36
CA GLU A 412 -26.36 -11.99 -5.52
C GLU A 412 -27.19 -10.75 -5.16
N THR A 413 -27.66 -10.67 -3.91
CA THR A 413 -28.41 -9.52 -3.41
C THR A 413 -27.46 -8.35 -3.14
N VAL A 414 -27.73 -7.22 -3.79
CA VAL A 414 -27.04 -5.95 -3.55
C VAL A 414 -27.16 -5.58 -2.06
N PRO A 415 -26.06 -5.23 -1.38
CA PRO A 415 -26.13 -4.81 0.01
C PRO A 415 -27.00 -3.56 0.20
N GLY A 416 -27.59 -3.43 1.40
CA GLY A 416 -28.34 -2.23 1.79
C GLY A 416 -27.45 -1.01 2.03
N PRO A 417 -28.00 0.11 2.54
CA PRO A 417 -27.18 1.26 2.91
C PRO A 417 -26.29 0.96 4.11
N MET A 418 -25.01 1.34 4.02
CA MET A 418 -24.03 1.30 5.10
C MET A 418 -23.72 2.73 5.55
N THR A 419 -23.56 2.94 6.85
CA THR A 419 -23.15 4.22 7.43
C THR A 419 -21.93 3.99 8.30
N THR A 420 -20.92 4.84 8.20
CA THR A 420 -19.67 4.71 8.98
C THR A 420 -19.13 6.09 9.35
N PRO A 421 -18.51 6.24 10.53
CA PRO A 421 -17.74 7.45 10.81
C PRO A 421 -16.60 7.61 9.81
N CYS A 422 -16.29 8.86 9.48
CA CYS A 422 -15.12 9.22 8.69
C CYS A 422 -14.38 10.39 9.33
N VAL A 423 -13.09 10.47 9.05
CA VAL A 423 -12.16 11.50 9.54
C VAL A 423 -11.24 11.93 8.41
N GLY A 424 -10.68 13.12 8.48
CA GLY A 424 -9.68 13.57 7.51
C GLY A 424 -9.33 15.02 7.68
N LYS A 425 -8.99 15.70 6.59
CA LYS A 425 -8.57 17.11 6.62
C LYS A 425 -9.28 17.97 5.60
N TYR A 426 -9.61 19.20 5.99
CA TYR A 426 -9.88 20.30 5.08
C TYR A 426 -8.57 21.05 4.80
N ILE A 427 -8.27 21.29 3.53
CA ILE A 427 -7.10 22.02 3.06
C ILE A 427 -7.58 23.33 2.44
N ASP A 428 -7.20 24.43 3.07
CA ASP A 428 -7.60 25.77 2.65
C ASP A 428 -6.80 26.23 1.40
N PRO A 429 -7.16 27.39 0.81
CA PRO A 429 -6.46 27.88 -0.38
C PRO A 429 -4.99 28.24 -0.18
N ASP A 430 -4.54 28.43 1.06
CA ASP A 430 -3.18 28.79 1.44
C ASP A 430 -2.40 27.55 1.94
N ASN A 431 -2.95 26.35 1.69
CA ASN A 431 -2.42 25.04 2.06
C ASN A 431 -2.34 24.75 3.57
N ASN A 432 -3.07 25.52 4.40
CA ASN A 432 -3.25 25.15 5.79
C ASN A 432 -4.28 24.03 5.88
N SER A 433 -3.96 23.00 6.66
CA SER A 433 -4.84 21.84 6.83
C SER A 433 -5.43 21.76 8.24
N PHE A 434 -6.72 21.48 8.34
CA PHE A 434 -7.45 21.36 9.61
C PHE A 434 -8.16 20.00 9.67
N GLU A 435 -8.16 19.38 10.85
CA GLU A 435 -8.87 18.13 11.05
C GLU A 435 -10.39 18.32 10.95
N ILE A 436 -11.03 17.37 10.27
CA ILE A 436 -12.48 17.29 10.15
C ILE A 436 -12.92 15.85 10.43
N LYS A 437 -14.18 15.73 10.83
CA LYS A 437 -14.84 14.46 11.09
C LYS A 437 -16.24 14.49 10.54
N GLY A 438 -16.85 13.33 10.39
CA GLY A 438 -18.22 13.25 9.92
C GLY A 438 -18.66 11.83 9.74
N THR A 439 -19.65 11.67 8.87
CA THR A 439 -20.22 10.37 8.52
C THR A 439 -20.18 10.19 7.01
N MET A 440 -19.76 9.00 6.59
CA MET A 440 -19.92 8.52 5.23
C MET A 440 -21.09 7.53 5.16
N LYS A 441 -21.92 7.65 4.13
CA LYS A 441 -22.99 6.71 3.79
C LYS A 441 -22.74 6.12 2.41
N VAL A 442 -22.77 4.79 2.31
CA VAL A 442 -22.76 4.05 1.04
C VAL A 442 -24.17 3.53 0.80
N ASP A 443 -24.76 3.83 -0.35
CA ASP A 443 -26.11 3.34 -0.71
C ASP A 443 -26.24 2.81 -2.14
N GLN A 444 -25.14 2.79 -2.89
CA GLN A 444 -25.01 2.02 -4.13
C GLN A 444 -23.70 1.24 -4.08
N TRP A 445 -23.70 0.07 -4.70
CA TRP A 445 -22.61 -0.90 -4.64
C TRP A 445 -22.26 -1.37 -6.05
N VAL A 446 -20.99 -1.62 -6.29
CA VAL A 446 -20.47 -2.22 -7.53
C VAL A 446 -19.97 -3.63 -7.21
N ARG A 447 -20.26 -4.57 -8.10
CA ARG A 447 -19.77 -5.95 -7.99
C ARG A 447 -18.47 -6.09 -8.77
N SER A 448 -17.43 -6.61 -8.11
CA SER A 448 -16.14 -6.89 -8.73
C SER A 448 -16.22 -8.14 -9.62
N ALA A 449 -16.36 -7.97 -10.94
CA ALA A 449 -16.52 -9.07 -11.90
C ALA A 449 -15.34 -9.22 -12.87
N ALA A 450 -14.43 -8.26 -12.93
CA ALA A 450 -13.20 -8.26 -13.72
C ALA A 450 -11.98 -7.96 -12.86
N THR A 451 -10.84 -8.08 -13.53
CA THR A 451 -9.52 -8.14 -12.93
C THR A 451 -8.51 -7.77 -14.01
N PRO A 452 -7.41 -7.08 -13.67
CA PRO A 452 -6.35 -6.74 -14.64
C PRO A 452 -5.62 -7.95 -15.20
N ASN A 453 -5.65 -9.11 -14.50
CA ASN A 453 -5.02 -10.34 -14.97
C ASN A 453 -5.71 -11.58 -14.36
N PRO A 454 -6.70 -12.19 -15.05
CA PRO A 454 -7.49 -13.30 -14.51
C PRO A 454 -6.68 -14.59 -14.29
N ALA A 455 -5.50 -14.71 -14.92
CA ALA A 455 -4.63 -15.85 -14.72
C ALA A 455 -3.91 -15.81 -13.35
N LEU A 456 -3.69 -14.61 -12.80
CA LEU A 456 -3.06 -14.43 -11.49
C LEU A 456 -4.07 -14.05 -10.40
N TYR A 457 -5.08 -13.27 -10.76
CA TYR A 457 -6.07 -12.72 -9.84
C TYR A 457 -7.48 -13.07 -10.34
N PRO A 458 -8.04 -14.23 -9.95
CA PRO A 458 -9.39 -14.60 -10.32
C PRO A 458 -10.40 -13.50 -9.89
N PRO A 459 -11.43 -13.19 -10.71
CA PRO A 459 -12.50 -12.29 -10.30
C PRO A 459 -13.16 -12.79 -9.01
N THR A 460 -13.41 -11.89 -8.07
CA THR A 460 -13.79 -12.28 -6.71
C THR A 460 -15.31 -12.21 -6.47
N GLY A 461 -16.04 -11.40 -7.23
CA GLY A 461 -17.50 -11.29 -7.15
C GLY A 461 -18.02 -10.51 -5.93
N PHE A 462 -17.15 -9.89 -5.14
CA PHE A 462 -17.52 -9.12 -3.95
C PHE A 462 -18.03 -7.72 -4.29
N TRP A 463 -18.90 -7.21 -3.42
CA TRP A 463 -19.41 -5.84 -3.50
C TRP A 463 -18.46 -4.85 -2.83
N TYR A 464 -18.31 -3.69 -3.45
CA TYR A 464 -17.62 -2.54 -2.88
C TYR A 464 -18.42 -1.25 -3.15
N PRO A 465 -18.11 -0.15 -2.45
CA PRO A 465 -18.88 1.10 -2.59
C PRO A 465 -18.91 1.64 -4.03
N GLY A 466 -20.11 2.02 -4.49
CA GLY A 466 -20.36 2.63 -5.81
C GLY A 466 -20.91 4.05 -5.74
N ARG A 467 -21.40 4.46 -4.57
CA ARG A 467 -21.81 5.84 -4.26
C ARG A 467 -21.58 6.11 -2.78
N TYR A 468 -21.02 7.27 -2.48
CA TYR A 468 -20.67 7.70 -1.12
C TYR A 468 -21.20 9.11 -0.87
N ALA A 469 -21.91 9.30 0.23
CA ALA A 469 -22.44 10.59 0.67
C ALA A 469 -21.81 10.97 2.01
N PHE A 470 -21.46 12.24 2.17
CA PHE A 470 -20.79 12.75 3.35
C PHE A 470 -21.63 13.79 4.06
N GLU A 471 -21.61 13.72 5.40
CA GLU A 471 -22.05 14.78 6.29
C GLU A 471 -20.89 15.09 7.24
N LEU A 472 -20.31 16.29 7.09
CA LEU A 472 -19.07 16.70 7.73
C LEU A 472 -19.31 17.80 8.77
N GLU A 473 -18.52 17.74 9.82
CA GLU A 473 -18.47 18.68 10.92
C GLU A 473 -17.14 19.45 10.91
N GLY A 474 -17.14 20.70 11.40
CA GLY A 474 -15.95 21.51 11.57
C GLY A 474 -16.04 22.90 10.92
N GLU A 475 -14.89 23.56 10.82
CA GLU A 475 -14.72 24.87 10.18
C GLU A 475 -14.46 24.69 8.68
N LEU A 476 -15.51 24.35 7.94
CA LEU A 476 -15.50 24.26 6.48
C LEU A 476 -16.68 25.04 5.87
N PRO A 477 -16.58 25.47 4.59
CA PRO A 477 -17.68 26.14 3.90
C PRO A 477 -18.98 25.32 3.98
N ASP A 478 -20.11 25.97 4.22
CA ASP A 478 -21.40 25.28 4.43
C ASP A 478 -21.78 24.37 3.25
N ALA A 479 -21.44 24.77 2.02
CA ALA A 479 -21.67 23.98 0.82
C ALA A 479 -20.87 22.67 0.76
N LEU A 480 -19.81 22.54 1.56
CA LEU A 480 -18.96 21.35 1.63
C LEU A 480 -19.27 20.49 2.86
N LYS A 481 -20.22 20.89 3.72
CA LYS A 481 -20.67 20.07 4.86
C LYS A 481 -21.51 18.89 4.42
N ARG A 482 -22.16 18.95 3.27
CA ARG A 482 -23.01 17.88 2.74
C ARG A 482 -22.84 17.78 1.23
N PHE A 483 -22.37 16.63 0.76
CA PHE A 483 -22.22 16.33 -0.66
C PHE A 483 -22.23 14.81 -0.86
N TRP A 484 -22.33 14.37 -2.10
CA TRP A 484 -22.16 12.97 -2.45
C TRP A 484 -21.28 12.83 -3.69
N GLY A 485 -20.70 11.66 -3.87
CA GLY A 485 -19.87 11.35 -5.01
C GLY A 485 -20.11 9.95 -5.54
N ARG A 486 -19.59 9.74 -6.75
CA ARG A 486 -19.56 8.46 -7.46
C ARG A 486 -18.26 8.36 -8.24
N PRO A 487 -17.86 7.14 -8.64
CA PRO A 487 -16.83 6.95 -9.66
C PRO A 487 -17.13 7.75 -10.94
N LEU A 488 -16.07 8.29 -11.55
CA LEU A 488 -16.08 8.92 -12.87
C LEU A 488 -16.66 7.93 -13.90
N VAL A 489 -16.12 6.72 -13.88
CA VAL A 489 -16.62 5.57 -14.66
C VAL A 489 -17.40 4.66 -13.72
N GLY A 490 -18.72 4.51 -13.96
CA GLY A 490 -19.60 3.70 -13.11
C GLY A 490 -19.44 2.18 -13.24
N GLY A 491 -18.53 1.73 -14.12
CA GLY A 491 -18.14 0.32 -14.24
C GLY A 491 -17.25 -0.14 -13.08
N GLU A 492 -16.81 -1.39 -13.17
CA GLU A 492 -15.87 -1.96 -12.20
C GLU A 492 -14.48 -1.31 -12.28
N GLN A 493 -13.82 -1.17 -11.14
CA GLN A 493 -12.52 -0.51 -11.01
C GLN A 493 -11.57 -1.30 -10.10
N THR A 494 -11.62 -2.63 -10.24
CA THR A 494 -10.90 -3.56 -9.37
C THR A 494 -9.45 -3.76 -9.84
N ASN A 495 -8.53 -3.70 -8.89
CA ASN A 495 -7.10 -3.95 -9.06
C ASN A 495 -6.57 -4.87 -7.94
N PHE A 496 -5.32 -5.30 -8.07
CA PHE A 496 -4.67 -6.21 -7.10
C PHE A 496 -3.25 -5.79 -6.81
N PHE A 497 -2.83 -5.92 -5.56
CA PHE A 497 -1.41 -5.98 -5.21
C PHE A 497 -0.80 -7.28 -5.75
N ALA A 498 0.49 -7.29 -6.01
CA ALA A 498 1.25 -8.46 -6.43
C ALA A 498 1.19 -9.61 -5.42
N THR A 499 0.82 -9.32 -4.16
CA THR A 499 0.55 -10.32 -3.13
C THR A 499 -0.84 -10.95 -3.20
N GLY A 500 -1.72 -10.46 -4.05
CA GLY A 500 -3.08 -10.97 -4.23
C GLY A 500 -4.17 -10.22 -3.47
N LEU A 501 -3.84 -9.15 -2.74
CA LEU A 501 -4.84 -8.34 -2.06
C LEU A 501 -5.58 -7.47 -3.06
N GLN A 502 -6.91 -7.52 -3.02
CA GLN A 502 -7.77 -6.73 -3.89
C GLN A 502 -8.00 -5.34 -3.31
N TYR A 503 -8.04 -4.34 -4.20
CA TYR A 503 -8.56 -3.01 -3.93
C TYR A 503 -9.41 -2.55 -5.13
N SER A 504 -10.25 -1.55 -4.91
CA SER A 504 -11.01 -0.89 -5.97
C SER A 504 -10.73 0.61 -5.93
N GLU A 505 -10.36 1.18 -7.07
CA GLU A 505 -9.84 2.55 -7.13
C GLU A 505 -10.21 3.27 -8.41
N GLY A 506 -10.60 4.54 -8.28
CA GLY A 506 -10.84 5.36 -9.46
C GLY A 506 -11.12 6.82 -9.16
N ALA A 507 -11.01 7.62 -10.22
CA ALA A 507 -11.41 9.01 -10.18
C ALA A 507 -12.88 9.15 -9.82
N ALA A 508 -13.22 10.24 -9.13
CA ALA A 508 -14.51 10.52 -8.55
C ALA A 508 -15.06 11.87 -9.02
N VAL A 509 -16.39 11.97 -9.10
CA VAL A 509 -17.11 13.23 -9.33
C VAL A 509 -18.05 13.50 -8.16
N LEU A 510 -18.10 14.75 -7.71
CA LEU A 510 -18.79 15.18 -6.49
C LEU A 510 -19.93 16.14 -6.81
N PHE A 511 -21.02 16.00 -6.08
CA PHE A 511 -22.28 16.69 -6.34
C PHE A 511 -22.90 17.21 -5.04
N ASP A 512 -23.61 18.33 -5.16
CA ASP A 512 -24.50 18.82 -4.10
C ASP A 512 -25.79 18.00 -4.01
N ASP A 513 -26.66 18.38 -3.07
CA ASP A 513 -27.97 17.77 -2.86
C ASP A 513 -28.93 17.93 -4.06
N LYS A 514 -28.67 18.90 -4.93
CA LYS A 514 -29.42 19.18 -6.16
C LYS A 514 -28.84 18.47 -7.39
N GLY A 515 -27.77 17.69 -7.22
CA GLY A 515 -27.11 16.97 -8.31
C GLY A 515 -26.20 17.83 -9.16
N LYS A 516 -25.78 18.99 -8.67
CA LYS A 516 -24.84 19.88 -9.37
C LYS A 516 -23.41 19.57 -8.97
N GLU A 517 -22.53 19.50 -9.97
CA GLU A 517 -21.12 19.22 -9.73
C GLU A 517 -20.47 20.31 -8.86
N LEU A 518 -19.77 19.86 -7.81
CA LEU A 518 -19.03 20.67 -6.85
C LEU A 518 -17.51 20.55 -7.03
N GLY A 519 -17.04 19.40 -7.49
CA GLY A 519 -15.64 19.07 -7.54
C GLY A 519 -15.40 17.64 -8.01
N ARG A 520 -14.13 17.24 -8.02
CA ARG A 520 -13.67 15.91 -8.46
C ARG A 520 -12.58 15.42 -7.54
N GLY A 521 -12.22 14.16 -7.65
CA GLY A 521 -11.15 13.60 -6.85
C GLY A 521 -10.91 12.12 -7.14
N PHE A 522 -10.64 11.34 -6.10
CA PHE A 522 -10.33 9.92 -6.20
C PHE A 522 -10.87 9.17 -4.99
N ALA A 523 -11.24 7.92 -5.19
CA ALA A 523 -11.74 7.03 -4.16
C ALA A 523 -11.01 5.69 -4.23
N GLU A 524 -10.61 5.17 -3.06
CA GLU A 524 -10.03 3.84 -2.86
C GLU A 524 -10.89 3.06 -1.85
N HIS A 525 -11.10 1.76 -2.13
CA HIS A 525 -11.82 0.83 -1.27
C HIS A 525 -11.00 -0.47 -1.11
N THR A 526 -10.65 -0.84 0.12
CA THR A 526 -9.78 -2.01 0.40
C THR A 526 -10.43 -3.05 1.32
N ASP A 527 -9.98 -4.31 1.27
CA ASP A 527 -10.46 -5.44 2.10
C ASP A 527 -11.98 -5.69 2.09
N TYR A 528 -12.69 -5.23 1.04
CA TYR A 528 -14.07 -5.63 0.77
C TYR A 528 -14.19 -7.06 0.21
N ALA A 529 -13.10 -7.62 -0.31
CA ALA A 529 -13.04 -8.96 -0.90
C ALA A 529 -12.20 -9.93 -0.06
N ASP A 530 -12.66 -11.18 0.07
CA ASP A 530 -11.81 -12.25 0.58
C ASP A 530 -10.93 -12.78 -0.55
N THR A 531 -9.62 -12.55 -0.43
CA THR A 531 -8.61 -12.95 -1.43
C THR A 531 -7.66 -14.02 -0.90
N GLY A 532 -8.03 -14.73 0.18
CA GLY A 532 -7.13 -15.66 0.84
C GLY A 532 -6.59 -16.77 -0.07
N GLU A 533 -7.40 -17.29 -0.97
CA GLU A 533 -6.98 -18.29 -1.97
C GLU A 533 -5.94 -17.71 -2.95
N THR A 534 -6.18 -16.49 -3.45
CA THR A 534 -5.26 -15.76 -4.34
C THR A 534 -3.93 -15.49 -3.65
N VAL A 535 -3.96 -15.02 -2.39
CA VAL A 535 -2.74 -14.77 -1.59
C VAL A 535 -1.91 -16.05 -1.42
N LEU A 536 -2.55 -17.19 -1.11
CA LEU A 536 -1.87 -18.47 -0.97
C LEU A 536 -1.28 -18.98 -2.30
N ALA A 537 -2.04 -18.85 -3.40
CA ALA A 537 -1.58 -19.24 -4.73
C ALA A 537 -0.34 -18.45 -5.14
N LEU A 538 -0.35 -17.11 -4.96
CA LEU A 538 0.78 -16.24 -5.28
C LEU A 538 1.97 -16.45 -4.32
N ALA A 539 1.72 -16.88 -3.08
CA ALA A 539 2.75 -17.34 -2.15
C ALA A 539 3.37 -18.70 -2.55
N GLY A 540 2.87 -19.36 -3.59
CA GLY A 540 3.35 -20.69 -4.02
C GLY A 540 3.04 -21.77 -2.98
N LEU A 541 1.90 -21.66 -2.29
CA LEU A 541 1.42 -22.62 -1.30
C LEU A 541 0.18 -23.34 -1.83
N PRO A 542 -0.08 -24.59 -1.39
CA PRO A 542 -1.30 -25.27 -1.78
C PRO A 542 -2.52 -24.52 -1.23
N VAL A 543 -3.55 -24.36 -2.05
CA VAL A 543 -4.81 -23.72 -1.66
C VAL A 543 -5.76 -24.78 -1.13
N ASN A 544 -5.97 -24.82 0.19
CA ASN A 544 -6.90 -25.73 0.85
C ASN A 544 -7.31 -25.16 2.23
N ALA A 545 -8.25 -25.84 2.89
CA ALA A 545 -8.77 -25.41 4.18
C ALA A 545 -7.68 -25.23 5.25
N ASP A 546 -6.67 -26.10 5.30
CA ASP A 546 -5.61 -26.05 6.31
C ASP A 546 -4.68 -24.86 6.09
N THR A 547 -4.29 -24.59 4.84
CA THR A 547 -3.44 -23.44 4.53
C THR A 547 -4.16 -22.11 4.63
N LEU A 548 -5.47 -22.06 4.35
CA LEU A 548 -6.30 -20.87 4.60
C LEU A 548 -6.34 -20.48 6.08
N LEU A 549 -6.19 -21.43 7.01
CA LEU A 549 -6.04 -21.11 8.43
C LEU A 549 -4.75 -20.34 8.75
N PHE A 550 -3.74 -20.35 7.87
CA PHE A 550 -2.51 -19.58 8.08
C PHE A 550 -2.72 -18.07 7.93
N LEU A 551 -3.71 -17.63 7.16
CA LEU A 551 -4.06 -16.22 7.06
C LEU A 551 -4.73 -15.70 8.33
N LYS A 552 -5.37 -16.59 9.11
CA LYS A 552 -6.07 -16.22 10.33
C LYS A 552 -5.08 -15.90 11.47
N ARG A 553 -5.45 -14.95 12.32
CA ARG A 553 -4.70 -14.69 13.57
C ARG A 553 -4.84 -15.90 14.51
N PRO A 554 -3.74 -16.44 15.08
CA PRO A 554 -3.84 -17.49 16.09
C PRO A 554 -4.62 -16.99 17.31
N PRO A 555 -5.49 -17.82 17.93
CA PRO A 555 -6.19 -17.43 19.15
C PRO A 555 -5.20 -17.19 20.28
N VAL A 556 -5.50 -16.21 21.14
CA VAL A 556 -4.70 -15.93 22.34
C VAL A 556 -4.95 -17.06 23.36
N PRO A 557 -3.93 -17.81 23.81
CA PRO A 557 -4.10 -18.85 24.82
C PRO A 557 -4.62 -18.26 26.15
N TRP A 558 -5.49 -19.00 26.86
CA TRP A 558 -6.10 -18.51 28.11
C TRP A 558 -5.06 -18.03 29.14
N LEU A 559 -4.00 -18.82 29.36
CA LEU A 559 -2.92 -18.42 30.28
C LEU A 559 -2.25 -17.11 29.84
N MET A 560 -1.99 -16.95 28.54
CA MET A 560 -1.43 -15.70 28.00
C MET A 560 -2.38 -14.52 28.20
N LYS A 561 -3.70 -14.72 28.07
CA LYS A 561 -4.71 -13.69 28.35
C LYS A 561 -4.68 -13.26 29.83
N GLN A 562 -4.59 -14.21 30.76
CA GLN A 562 -4.47 -13.92 32.20
C GLN A 562 -3.17 -13.20 32.54
N CYS A 563 -2.03 -13.69 32.03
CA CYS A 563 -0.74 -13.03 32.21
C CYS A 563 -0.74 -11.61 31.60
N SER A 564 -1.40 -11.42 30.45
CA SER A 564 -1.51 -10.11 29.81
C SER A 564 -2.30 -9.12 30.66
N PHE A 565 -3.43 -9.57 31.24
CA PHE A 565 -4.24 -8.75 32.15
C PHE A 565 -3.42 -8.30 33.38
N LEU A 566 -2.76 -9.25 34.06
CA LEU A 566 -1.93 -8.94 35.22
C LEU A 566 -0.75 -8.04 34.86
N TYR A 567 -0.08 -8.29 33.72
CA TYR A 567 1.05 -7.49 33.26
C TYR A 567 0.64 -6.05 32.93
N ALA A 568 -0.48 -5.87 32.24
CA ALA A 568 -1.03 -4.55 31.94
C ALA A 568 -1.37 -3.76 33.21
N ALA A 569 -2.02 -4.41 34.19
CA ALA A 569 -2.35 -3.78 35.47
C ALA A 569 -1.09 -3.36 36.25
N LEU A 570 -0.06 -4.22 36.29
CA LEU A 570 1.21 -3.93 36.96
C LEU A 570 2.06 -2.86 36.24
N SER A 571 1.84 -2.67 34.94
CA SER A 571 2.63 -1.79 34.07
C SER A 571 1.86 -0.53 33.65
N ARG A 572 0.81 -0.16 34.40
CA ARG A 572 -0.10 0.96 34.06
C ARG A 572 0.63 2.30 33.84
N LYS A 573 1.68 2.60 34.61
CA LYS A 573 2.47 3.83 34.43
C LYS A 573 3.19 3.85 33.08
N GLU A 574 3.75 2.72 32.67
CA GLU A 574 4.43 2.57 31.38
C GLU A 574 3.43 2.66 30.23
N LEU A 575 2.29 1.95 30.35
CA LEU A 575 1.19 2.01 29.39
C LEU A 575 0.71 3.45 29.17
N ASN A 576 0.41 4.18 30.24
CA ASN A 576 -0.06 5.56 30.14
C ASN A 576 0.98 6.48 29.49
N ARG A 577 2.29 6.28 29.75
CA ARG A 577 3.36 7.04 29.09
C ARG A 577 3.39 6.78 27.59
N ILE A 578 3.31 5.51 27.18
CA ILE A 578 3.33 5.13 25.76
C ILE A 578 2.10 5.69 25.04
N LEU A 579 0.91 5.57 25.64
CA LEU A 579 -0.33 6.09 25.07
C LEU A 579 -0.34 7.62 24.98
N ALA A 580 0.34 8.33 25.88
CA ALA A 580 0.50 9.79 25.81
C ALA A 580 1.46 10.24 24.69
N GLU A 581 2.26 9.33 24.14
CA GLU A 581 3.15 9.58 23.00
C GLU A 581 2.53 9.10 21.67
N ALA A 582 1.44 8.33 21.71
CA ALA A 582 0.76 7.85 20.51
C ALA A 582 0.08 9.01 19.77
N LYS A 583 0.07 8.94 18.43
CA LYS A 583 -0.50 9.95 17.54
C LYS A 583 -1.38 9.35 16.47
N GLY A 584 -2.39 10.11 16.04
CA GLY A 584 -3.25 9.79 14.89
C GLY A 584 -4.05 8.49 15.04
N MET A 585 -4.53 8.21 16.26
CA MET A 585 -5.28 6.99 16.62
C MET A 585 -6.74 7.03 16.22
#